data_AF-A0A6S7IZ78-F1
#
_entry.id   AF-A0A6S7IZ78-F1
#
_cell.length_a   1.000
_cell.length_b   1.000
_cell.length_c   1.000
_cell.angle_alpha   90.00
_cell.angle_beta   90.00
_cell.angle_gamma   90.00
#
_symmetry.space_group_name_H-M   'P 1'
#
loop_
_entity.id
_entity.type
_entity.pdbx_description
1 polymer ?
#
loop_
_entity_poly.entity_id
_entity_poly.type
_entity_poly.pdbx_seq_one_letter_code
_entity_poly.pdbx_strand_id
1 'polypeptide(L)'
;MPPKKSSQQSGDGASGTSVNLPFISAEIGKLTKLDISSCSPEGFEIWKQRWDSVMTITRFYELSNETQKALFINVLSDDTIKRMNNLGQQDVQTLIESFQRQVCGSSNIFVHEYEFHKRVQGSNESFDEFYNDLQTLLNKCQYKDCCQSSTRMSCKNRISLGTSRGRYKVS
;
A
#
# COMPACT_ATOMS: atom_id res chain seq x y z
N MET A 1 20.52 9.10 -64.57
CA MET A 1 20.96 7.70 -64.32
C MET A 1 21.20 7.55 -62.83
N PRO A 2 20.55 6.63 -62.11
CA PRO A 2 20.83 6.39 -60.70
C PRO A 2 21.94 5.34 -60.54
N PRO A 3 22.76 5.41 -59.49
CA PRO A 3 23.44 4.22 -58.99
C PRO A 3 22.98 3.85 -57.57
N LYS A 4 22.51 2.60 -57.51
CA LYS A 4 22.72 1.55 -56.50
C LYS A 4 22.52 1.85 -55.00
N LYS A 5 21.55 1.11 -54.45
CA LYS A 5 21.51 0.62 -53.05
C LYS A 5 22.88 0.06 -52.62
N SER A 6 23.33 0.44 -51.44
CA SER A 6 24.24 -0.36 -50.62
C SER A 6 23.63 -0.54 -49.24
N SER A 7 23.39 -1.79 -48.89
CA SER A 7 23.15 -2.26 -47.53
C SER A 7 24.44 -2.11 -46.73
N GLN A 8 24.34 -1.65 -45.48
CA GLN A 8 25.30 -1.99 -44.45
C GLN A 8 24.55 -2.31 -43.15
N GLN A 9 24.65 -3.58 -42.77
CA GLN A 9 24.45 -4.05 -41.40
C GLN A 9 25.62 -3.55 -40.54
N SER A 10 25.30 -3.13 -39.32
CA SER A 10 26.16 -3.11 -38.14
C SER A 10 25.16 -3.21 -36.98
N GLY A 11 25.10 -4.25 -36.15
CA GLY A 11 26.19 -5.02 -35.59
C GLY A 11 26.50 -4.48 -34.20
N ASP A 12 25.58 -4.67 -33.24
CA ASP A 12 25.88 -4.55 -31.81
C ASP A 12 25.04 -5.59 -31.04
N GLY A 13 25.72 -6.69 -30.69
CA GLY A 13 25.21 -7.70 -29.78
C GLY A 13 25.29 -7.20 -28.34
N ALA A 14 24.37 -6.33 -27.94
CA ALA A 14 24.03 -6.21 -26.54
C ALA A 14 23.18 -7.43 -26.18
N SER A 15 23.69 -8.29 -25.30
CA SER A 15 22.88 -9.27 -24.56
C SER A 15 21.95 -8.51 -23.60
N GLY A 16 21.03 -7.72 -24.16
CA GLY A 16 19.95 -7.08 -23.44
C GLY A 16 18.87 -8.13 -23.26
N THR A 17 18.58 -8.47 -22.00
CA THR A 17 17.32 -9.15 -21.65
C THR A 17 16.19 -8.35 -22.30
N SER A 18 15.60 -8.87 -23.37
CA SER A 18 14.56 -8.13 -24.10
C SER A 18 13.37 -7.95 -23.16
N VAL A 19 13.08 -6.71 -22.79
CA VAL A 19 11.93 -6.37 -21.95
C VAL A 19 10.65 -6.86 -22.67
N ASN A 20 9.95 -7.82 -22.08
CA ASN A 20 8.71 -8.35 -22.63
C ASN A 20 7.53 -7.46 -22.22
N LEU A 21 7.43 -6.27 -22.83
CA LEU A 21 6.40 -5.28 -22.53
C LEU A 21 4.95 -5.83 -22.62
N PRO A 22 4.60 -6.68 -23.60
CA PRO A 22 3.27 -7.29 -23.66
C PRO A 22 2.93 -8.14 -22.44
N PHE A 23 3.88 -8.97 -21.96
CA PHE A 23 3.70 -9.75 -20.73
C PHE A 23 3.50 -8.84 -19.52
N ILE A 24 4.36 -7.82 -19.37
CA ILE A 24 4.28 -6.89 -18.24
C ILE A 24 2.92 -6.16 -18.24
N SER A 25 2.50 -5.65 -19.39
CA SER A 25 1.21 -4.98 -19.52
C SER A 25 0.03 -5.92 -19.22
N ALA A 26 0.13 -7.19 -19.58
CA ALA A 26 -0.91 -8.17 -19.29
C ALA A 26 -1.01 -8.48 -17.79
N GLU A 27 0.12 -8.65 -17.08
CA GLU A 27 0.11 -8.87 -15.62
C GLU A 27 -0.41 -7.64 -14.87
N ILE A 28 0.01 -6.44 -15.28
CA ILE A 28 -0.47 -5.18 -14.72
C ILE A 28 -1.97 -5.01 -14.97
N GLY A 29 -2.47 -5.40 -16.14
CA GLY A 29 -3.90 -5.33 -16.49
C GLY A 29 -4.80 -6.23 -15.64
N LYS A 30 -4.26 -7.22 -14.91
CA LYS A 30 -5.02 -8.04 -13.96
C LYS A 30 -5.24 -7.36 -12.61
N LEU A 31 -4.49 -6.30 -12.32
CA LEU A 31 -4.64 -5.57 -11.06
C LEU A 31 -5.94 -4.79 -11.06
N THR A 32 -6.63 -4.83 -9.93
CA THR A 32 -7.78 -3.96 -9.68
C THR A 32 -7.30 -2.51 -9.63
N LYS A 33 -8.00 -1.61 -10.33
CA LYS A 33 -7.69 -0.19 -10.29
C LYS A 33 -7.78 0.35 -8.87
N LEU A 34 -6.76 1.09 -8.44
CA LEU A 34 -6.74 1.78 -7.17
C LEU A 34 -7.58 3.06 -7.26
N ASP A 35 -8.56 3.17 -6.37
CA ASP A 35 -9.26 4.43 -6.11
C ASP A 35 -9.01 4.91 -4.68
N ILE A 36 -8.08 5.85 -4.51
CA ILE A 36 -7.70 6.34 -3.19
C ILE A 36 -8.80 7.14 -2.46
N SER A 37 -9.86 7.54 -3.17
CA SER A 37 -10.99 8.25 -2.55
C SER A 37 -11.95 7.31 -1.81
N SER A 38 -12.05 6.06 -2.28
CA SER A 38 -12.95 5.04 -1.72
C SER A 38 -12.21 3.88 -1.04
N CYS A 39 -10.88 3.81 -1.20
CA CYS A 39 -10.06 2.75 -0.62
C CYS A 39 -9.94 2.88 0.90
N SER A 40 -10.13 1.77 1.61
CA SER A 40 -9.80 1.67 3.04
C SER A 40 -8.30 1.43 3.24
N PRO A 41 -7.74 1.75 4.42
CA PRO A 41 -6.35 1.39 4.76
C PRO A 41 -5.98 -0.07 4.50
N GLU A 42 -6.85 -1.01 4.90
CA GLU A 42 -6.65 -2.45 4.66
C GLU A 42 -6.73 -2.79 3.17
N GLY A 43 -7.71 -2.22 2.46
CA GLY A 43 -7.84 -2.41 1.02
C GLY A 43 -6.62 -1.91 0.24
N PHE A 44 -6.01 -0.82 0.72
CA PHE A 44 -4.79 -0.27 0.14
C PHE A 44 -3.59 -1.19 0.37
N GLU A 45 -3.46 -1.78 1.56
CA GLU A 45 -2.39 -2.73 1.86
C GLU A 45 -2.50 -3.99 0.98
N ILE A 46 -3.72 -4.53 0.81
CA ILE A 46 -3.99 -5.65 -0.08
C ILE A 46 -3.64 -5.29 -1.53
N TRP A 47 -4.04 -4.10 -1.98
CA TRP A 47 -3.71 -3.62 -3.32
C TRP A 47 -2.18 -3.48 -3.51
N LYS A 48 -1.49 -2.89 -2.54
CA LYS A 48 -0.03 -2.71 -2.55
C LYS A 48 0.70 -4.04 -2.59
N GLN A 49 0.26 -5.03 -1.81
CA GLN A 49 0.82 -6.38 -1.84
C GLN A 49 0.69 -7.03 -3.23
N ARG A 50 -0.46 -6.85 -3.90
CA ARG A 50 -0.66 -7.33 -5.28
C ARG A 50 0.23 -6.60 -6.27
N TRP A 51 0.36 -5.28 -6.13
CA TRP A 51 1.27 -4.46 -6.93
C TRP A 51 2.73 -4.94 -6.80
N ASP A 52 3.22 -5.13 -5.57
CA ASP A 52 4.58 -5.59 -5.28
C ASP A 52 4.86 -7.00 -5.86
N SER A 53 3.85 -7.87 -5.82
CA SER A 53 3.91 -9.20 -6.43
C SER A 53 4.11 -9.11 -7.95
N VAL A 54 3.33 -8.25 -8.63
CA VAL A 54 3.48 -8.02 -10.08
C VAL A 54 4.84 -7.39 -10.40
N MET A 55 5.30 -6.41 -9.61
CA MET A 55 6.62 -5.80 -9.82
C MET A 55 7.76 -6.83 -9.75
N THR A 56 7.67 -7.75 -8.80
CA THR A 56 8.65 -8.83 -8.61
C THR A 56 8.67 -9.78 -9.81
N ILE A 57 7.50 -10.25 -10.25
CA ILE A 57 7.37 -11.20 -11.37
C ILE A 57 7.83 -10.57 -12.70
N THR A 58 7.50 -9.30 -12.90
CA THR A 58 7.75 -8.59 -14.17
C THR A 58 9.12 -7.93 -14.24
N ARG A 59 9.90 -7.93 -13.15
CA ARG A 59 11.12 -7.13 -13.00
C ARG A 59 10.90 -5.66 -13.36
N PHE A 60 9.77 -5.13 -12.90
CA PHE A 60 9.29 -3.79 -13.26
C PHE A 60 10.32 -2.67 -13.01
N TYR A 61 11.18 -2.85 -12.00
CA TYR A 61 12.24 -1.92 -11.64
C TYR A 61 13.36 -1.78 -12.69
N GLU A 62 13.46 -2.71 -13.66
CA GLU A 62 14.42 -2.63 -14.77
C GLU A 62 13.94 -1.71 -15.91
N LEU A 63 12.66 -1.29 -15.88
CA LEU A 63 12.07 -0.40 -16.88
C LEU A 63 12.51 1.06 -16.67
N SER A 64 12.47 1.88 -17.72
CA SER A 64 12.69 3.32 -17.56
C SER A 64 11.59 3.96 -16.70
N ASN A 65 11.92 5.06 -16.03
CA ASN A 65 10.97 5.78 -15.18
C ASN A 65 9.71 6.21 -15.93
N GLU A 66 9.82 6.57 -17.20
CA GLU A 66 8.71 6.95 -18.08
C GLU A 66 7.80 5.76 -18.34
N THR A 67 8.37 4.60 -18.68
CA THR A 67 7.61 3.37 -18.90
C THR A 67 6.94 2.89 -17.63
N GLN A 68 7.64 2.93 -16.50
CA GLN A 68 7.07 2.60 -15.18
C GLN A 68 5.86 3.48 -14.88
N LYS A 69 5.96 4.80 -15.06
CA LYS A 69 4.84 5.72 -14.86
C LYS A 69 3.68 5.44 -15.80
N ALA A 70 3.95 5.22 -17.09
CA ALA A 70 2.91 4.94 -18.07
C ALA A 70 2.13 3.66 -17.70
N LEU A 71 2.83 2.61 -17.28
CA LEU A 71 2.21 1.37 -16.81
C LEU A 71 1.46 1.58 -15.48
N PHE A 72 2.02 2.34 -14.55
CA PHE A 72 1.39 2.66 -13.27
C PHE A 72 0.05 3.38 -13.44
N ILE A 73 -0.05 4.33 -14.38
CA ILE A 73 -1.30 5.04 -14.68
C ILE A 73 -2.45 4.07 -15.03
N ASN A 74 -2.16 2.93 -15.68
CA ASN A 74 -3.19 1.97 -16.07
C ASN A 74 -3.86 1.27 -14.88
N VAL A 75 -3.21 1.24 -13.71
CA VAL A 75 -3.74 0.61 -12.49
C VAL A 75 -4.38 1.61 -11.53
N LEU A 76 -4.61 2.84 -11.96
CA LEU A 76 -5.26 3.88 -11.16
C LEU A 76 -6.67 4.17 -11.69
N SER A 77 -7.58 4.56 -10.80
CA SER A 77 -8.85 5.18 -11.18
C SER A 77 -8.61 6.59 -11.74
N ASP A 78 -9.55 7.08 -12.56
CA ASP A 78 -9.44 8.41 -13.17
C ASP A 78 -9.31 9.52 -12.11
N ASP A 79 -10.01 9.41 -10.98
CA ASP A 79 -9.90 10.36 -9.88
C ASP A 79 -8.57 10.26 -9.15
N THR A 80 -7.99 9.06 -9.03
CA THR A 80 -6.63 8.88 -8.49
C THR A 80 -5.59 9.47 -9.43
N ILE A 81 -5.75 9.35 -10.75
CA ILE A 81 -4.87 9.99 -11.75
C ILE A 81 -4.91 11.52 -11.60
N LYS A 82 -6.10 12.12 -11.44
CA LYS A 82 -6.21 13.57 -11.19
C LYS A 82 -5.44 14.01 -9.94
N ARG A 83 -5.54 13.23 -8.85
CA ARG A 83 -4.79 13.50 -7.61
C ARG A 83 -3.29 13.29 -7.80
N MET A 84 -2.88 12.27 -8.54
CA MET A 84 -1.48 12.02 -8.91
C MET A 84 -0.88 13.22 -9.64
N ASN A 85 -1.59 13.78 -10.61
CA ASN A 85 -1.13 14.93 -11.40
C ASN A 85 -0.85 16.16 -10.52
N ASN A 86 -1.57 16.32 -9.40
CA ASN A 86 -1.33 17.42 -8.45
C ASN A 86 -0.07 17.21 -7.59
N LEU A 87 0.46 15.99 -7.50
CA LEU A 87 1.69 15.68 -6.74
C LEU A 87 2.97 15.99 -7.55
N GLY A 88 2.82 16.31 -8.85
CA GLY A 88 3.93 16.61 -9.74
C GLY A 88 4.69 15.36 -10.22
N GLN A 89 5.87 15.57 -10.79
CA GLN A 89 6.66 14.51 -11.41
C GLN A 89 7.47 13.76 -10.34
N GLN A 90 6.91 12.67 -9.81
CA GLN A 90 7.57 11.80 -8.82
C GLN A 90 7.67 10.37 -9.35
N ASP A 91 8.65 9.58 -8.92
CA ASP A 91 8.72 8.16 -9.24
C ASP A 91 7.54 7.38 -8.64
N VAL A 92 7.31 6.16 -9.13
CA VAL A 92 6.14 5.35 -8.76
C VAL A 92 6.11 5.02 -7.26
N GLN A 93 7.27 4.77 -6.65
CA GLN A 93 7.35 4.45 -5.22
C GLN A 93 6.91 5.63 -4.36
N THR A 94 7.42 6.83 -4.66
CA THR A 94 7.03 8.05 -3.93
C THR A 94 5.55 8.40 -4.11
N LEU A 95 4.97 8.10 -5.28
CA LEU A 95 3.52 8.24 -5.50
C LEU A 95 2.72 7.27 -4.64
N ILE A 96 3.11 6.00 -4.56
CA ILE A 96 2.46 4.99 -3.71
C ILE A 96 2.52 5.39 -2.24
N GLU A 97 3.65 5.90 -1.75
CA GLU A 97 3.77 6.39 -0.37
C GLU A 97 2.90 7.61 -0.10
N SER A 98 2.76 8.50 -1.08
CA SER A 98 1.85 9.65 -0.98
C SER A 98 0.39 9.23 -0.97
N PHE A 99 0.01 8.23 -1.76
CA PHE A 99 -1.32 7.62 -1.71
C PHE A 99 -1.56 6.91 -0.39
N GLN A 100 -0.58 6.16 0.13
CA GLN A 100 -0.66 5.54 1.44
C GLN A 100 -0.94 6.60 2.51
N ARG A 101 -0.21 7.72 2.50
CA ARG A 101 -0.48 8.84 3.41
C ARG A 101 -1.86 9.47 3.24
N GLN A 102 -2.43 9.52 2.04
CA GLN A 102 -3.79 10.04 1.81
C GLN A 102 -4.87 9.07 2.31
N VAL A 103 -4.70 7.77 2.02
CA VAL A 103 -5.64 6.72 2.47
C VAL A 103 -5.56 6.52 3.99
N CYS A 104 -4.36 6.63 4.56
CA CYS A 104 -4.12 6.51 5.99
C CYS A 104 -4.42 7.79 6.77
N GLY A 105 -4.06 8.95 6.23
CA GLY A 105 -4.17 10.26 6.87
C GLY A 105 -5.56 10.87 6.80
N SER A 106 -6.48 10.29 6.01
CA SER A 106 -7.91 10.59 6.07
C SER A 106 -8.57 10.03 7.35
N SER A 107 -7.89 9.14 8.07
CA SER A 107 -8.31 8.69 9.39
C SER A 107 -7.62 9.52 10.47
N ASN A 108 -8.41 10.24 11.27
CA ASN A 108 -7.89 11.07 12.34
C ASN A 108 -7.25 10.15 13.41
N ILE A 109 -5.95 10.29 13.65
CA ILE A 109 -5.20 9.54 14.66
C ILE A 109 -5.89 9.54 16.04
N PHE A 110 -6.55 10.65 16.41
CA PHE A 110 -7.30 10.76 17.66
C PHE A 110 -8.52 9.84 17.70
N VAL A 111 -9.17 9.59 16.56
CA VAL A 111 -10.31 8.65 16.48
C VAL A 111 -9.82 7.22 16.71
N HIS A 112 -8.71 6.85 16.09
CA HIS A 112 -8.13 5.51 16.25
C HIS A 112 -7.60 5.30 17.67
N GLU A 113 -6.92 6.30 18.24
CA GLU A 113 -6.49 6.28 19.63
C GLU A 113 -7.70 6.16 20.57
N TYR A 114 -8.74 6.94 20.35
CA TYR A 114 -9.96 6.87 21.14
C TYR A 114 -10.65 5.50 21.06
N GLU A 115 -10.78 4.91 19.87
CA GLU A 115 -11.32 3.55 19.68
C GLU A 115 -10.48 2.51 20.42
N PHE A 116 -9.16 2.56 20.25
CA PHE A 116 -8.22 1.69 20.96
C PHE A 116 -8.33 1.84 22.48
N HIS A 117 -8.42 3.08 22.99
CA HIS A 117 -8.54 3.36 24.42
C HIS A 117 -9.91 3.04 25.01
N LYS A 118 -10.98 3.03 24.21
CA LYS A 118 -12.32 2.61 24.64
C LYS A 118 -12.60 1.13 24.52
N ARG A 119 -11.79 0.37 23.77
CA ARG A 119 -12.03 -1.06 23.58
C ARG A 119 -11.92 -1.86 24.88
N VAL A 120 -13.01 -2.48 25.30
CA VAL A 120 -13.09 -3.32 26.51
C VAL A 120 -13.56 -4.70 26.08
N GLN A 121 -13.00 -5.75 26.69
CA GLN A 121 -13.43 -7.13 26.44
C GLN A 121 -14.89 -7.30 26.83
N GLY A 122 -15.70 -7.87 25.93
CA GLY A 122 -17.11 -8.20 26.19
C GLY A 122 -17.25 -9.35 27.21
N SER A 123 -18.40 -9.45 27.86
CA SER A 123 -18.67 -10.51 28.85
C SER A 123 -18.64 -11.93 28.26
N ASN A 124 -18.97 -12.05 26.97
CA ASN A 124 -19.00 -13.32 26.23
C ASN A 124 -17.88 -13.41 25.18
N GLU A 125 -16.95 -12.47 25.18
CA GLU A 125 -15.85 -12.41 24.22
C GLU A 125 -14.62 -13.14 24.78
N SER A 126 -14.00 -13.99 23.98
CA SER A 126 -12.75 -14.63 24.37
C SER A 126 -11.60 -13.61 24.46
N PHE A 127 -10.55 -13.95 25.21
CA PHE A 127 -9.37 -13.10 25.26
C PHE A 127 -8.70 -12.96 23.88
N ASP A 128 -8.69 -14.03 23.09
CA ASP A 128 -8.03 -14.06 21.79
C ASP A 128 -8.75 -13.17 20.78
N GLU A 129 -10.10 -13.18 20.75
CA GLU A 129 -10.90 -12.26 19.93
C GLU A 129 -10.63 -10.80 20.31
N PHE A 130 -10.63 -10.50 21.61
CA PHE A 130 -10.33 -9.16 22.12
C PHE A 130 -8.92 -8.71 21.76
N TYR A 131 -7.94 -9.60 21.90
CA TYR A 131 -6.54 -9.34 21.60
C TYR A 131 -6.32 -9.08 20.10
N ASN A 132 -6.92 -9.89 19.24
CA ASN A 132 -6.84 -9.72 17.78
C ASN A 132 -7.48 -8.42 17.33
N ASP A 133 -8.62 -8.03 17.92
CA ASP A 133 -9.27 -6.76 17.61
C ASP A 133 -8.44 -5.56 18.09
N LEU A 134 -7.82 -5.65 19.28
CA LEU A 134 -6.85 -4.65 19.74
C LEU A 134 -5.64 -4.53 18.82
N GLN A 135 -5.10 -5.65 18.33
CA GLN A 135 -4.00 -5.63 17.35
C GLN A 135 -4.44 -5.00 16.03
N THR A 136 -5.68 -5.23 15.60
CA THR A 136 -6.24 -4.63 14.39
C THR A 136 -6.36 -3.11 14.54
N LEU A 137 -6.90 -2.63 15.66
CA LEU A 137 -6.96 -1.20 15.99
C LEU A 137 -5.57 -0.56 16.06
N LEU A 138 -4.60 -1.28 16.61
CA LEU A 138 -3.20 -0.86 16.72
C LEU A 138 -2.50 -0.73 15.36
N ASN A 139 -2.87 -1.59 14.41
CA ASN A 139 -2.31 -1.64 13.06
C ASN A 139 -3.00 -0.67 12.08
N LYS A 140 -4.09 -0.01 12.47
CA LYS A 140 -4.66 1.07 11.67
C LYS A 140 -3.61 2.17 11.48
N CYS A 141 -3.55 2.72 10.26
CA CYS A 141 -2.42 3.54 9.85
C CYS A 141 -2.08 4.66 10.84
N GLN A 142 -0.77 4.85 11.04
CA GLN A 142 -0.14 5.86 11.92
C GLN A 142 -0.22 5.59 13.43
N TYR A 143 -0.89 4.54 13.91
CA TYR A 143 -0.84 4.18 15.35
C TYR A 143 0.40 3.33 15.73
N LYS A 144 1.37 3.18 14.81
CA LYS A 144 2.63 2.44 15.03
C LYS A 144 3.49 3.00 16.17
N ASP A 145 3.28 4.25 16.58
CA ASP A 145 4.01 4.85 17.71
C ASP A 145 3.56 4.32 19.09
N CYS A 146 2.46 3.58 19.18
CA CYS A 146 2.02 2.94 20.42
C CYS A 146 2.84 1.70 20.81
N CYS A 147 3.58 1.10 19.87
CA CYS A 147 4.38 -0.10 20.11
C CYS A 147 5.85 0.19 20.49
N GLN A 148 6.26 1.46 20.49
CA GLN A 148 7.60 1.80 20.95
C GLN A 148 7.65 1.68 22.47
N SER A 149 8.68 1.03 22.99
CA SER A 149 8.90 0.82 24.43
C SER A 149 9.02 2.11 25.24
N SER A 150 9.08 3.27 24.58
CA SER A 150 9.26 4.61 25.15
C SER A 150 7.99 5.44 25.29
N THR A 151 6.82 4.98 24.83
CA THR A 151 5.57 5.75 24.95
C THR A 151 4.88 5.51 26.30
N ARG A 152 4.18 6.53 26.83
CA ARG A 152 3.61 6.65 28.19
C ARG A 152 2.68 5.50 28.66
N MET A 153 2.32 4.56 27.77
CA MET A 153 1.59 3.33 28.08
C MET A 153 2.00 2.23 27.07
N SER A 154 2.61 1.13 27.52
CA SER A 154 2.88 -0.01 26.63
C SER A 154 1.59 -0.73 26.27
N CYS A 155 1.51 -1.32 25.07
CA CYS A 155 0.36 -2.13 24.64
C CYS A 155 -0.01 -3.21 25.68
N LYS A 156 1.01 -3.77 26.35
CA LYS A 156 0.86 -4.74 27.44
C LYS A 156 0.05 -4.18 28.63
N ASN A 157 0.36 -2.95 29.07
CA ASN A 157 -0.38 -2.30 30.16
C ASN A 157 -1.84 -2.02 29.76
N ARG A 158 -2.07 -1.64 28.50
CA ARG A 158 -3.42 -1.36 28.00
C ARG A 158 -4.30 -2.61 27.86
N ILE A 159 -3.74 -3.73 27.41
CA ILE A 159 -4.44 -5.02 27.32
C ILE A 159 -4.93 -5.44 28.71
N SER A 160 -4.07 -5.35 29.73
CA SER A 160 -4.41 -5.64 31.12
C SER A 160 -5.58 -4.78 31.63
N LEU A 161 -5.55 -3.46 31.37
CA LEU A 161 -6.64 -2.54 31.74
C LEU A 161 -7.97 -2.82 31.02
N GLY A 162 -7.92 -3.34 29.79
CA GLY A 162 -9.11 -3.70 29.04
C GLY A 162 -9.77 -4.98 29.57
N THR A 163 -8.96 -5.98 29.93
CA THR A 163 -9.44 -7.23 30.52
C THR A 163 -10.00 -7.04 31.93
N SER A 164 -9.42 -6.15 32.75
CA SER A 164 -9.88 -5.94 34.12
C SER A 164 -11.21 -5.20 34.17
N ARG A 165 -11.39 -4.14 33.34
CA ARG A 165 -12.65 -3.37 33.28
C ARG A 165 -13.85 -4.16 32.76
N GLY A 166 -13.65 -5.15 31.90
CA GLY A 166 -14.72 -6.04 31.42
C GLY A 166 -15.31 -6.91 32.55
N ARG A 167 -14.46 -7.34 33.49
CA ARG A 167 -14.89 -8.17 34.63
C ARG A 167 -15.69 -7.44 35.70
N TYR A 168 -15.62 -6.11 35.77
CA TYR A 168 -16.37 -5.29 36.75
C TYR A 168 -17.76 -4.86 36.25
N LYS A 169 -18.14 -5.17 35.00
CA LYS A 169 -19.48 -4.85 34.46
C LYS A 169 -20.52 -5.96 34.71
N VAL A 170 -20.16 -7.00 35.46
CA VAL A 170 -21.07 -8.05 35.92
C VAL A 170 -21.23 -7.92 37.43
N SER A 171 -21.97 -6.90 37.86
CA SER A 171 -22.54 -6.73 39.19
C SER A 171 -23.83 -5.93 39.09
#